data_AF-A0AAV2GBP4-F1
#
_entry.id   AF-A0AAV2GBP4-F1
#
_cell.length_a   1.000
_cell.length_b   1.000
_cell.length_c   1.000
_cell.angle_alpha   90.00
_cell.angle_beta   90.00
_cell.angle_gamma   90.00
#
_symmetry.space_group_name_H-M   'P 1'
#
loop_
_entity.id
_entity.type
_entity.pdbx_description
1 polymer ?
#
loop_
_entity_poly.entity_id
_entity_poly.type
_entity_poly.pdbx_seq_one_letter_code
_entity_poly.pdbx_strand_id
1 'polypeptide(L)' 'MNDYLCRPCSTEEVYKALYQIGSLKTPGNDGFPALFFKENWETLRPQITSDLLHYLEIGSIPAELNFTLIALIPK' A
#
# COMPACT_ATOMS: atom_id res chain seq x y z
N MET A 1 9.20 7.22 -25.32
CA MET A 1 8.90 7.29 -23.87
C MET A 1 7.70 6.38 -23.62
N ASN A 2 7.64 5.66 -22.50
CA ASN A 2 6.47 4.83 -22.21
C ASN A 2 5.45 5.67 -21.42
N ASP A 3 4.65 6.45 -22.15
CA ASP A 3 3.73 7.47 -21.58
C ASP A 3 2.76 6.88 -20.55
N TYR A 4 2.43 5.58 -20.69
CA TYR A 4 1.61 4.86 -19.73
C TYR A 4 2.27 4.71 -18.35
N LEU A 5 3.58 4.52 -18.27
CA LEU A 5 4.32 4.38 -17.01
C LEU A 5 4.69 5.74 -16.40
N CYS A 6 4.69 6.80 -17.21
CA CYS A 6 5.00 8.16 -16.76
C CYS A 6 3.77 8.96 -16.29
N ARG A 7 2.57 8.40 -16.44
CA ARG A 7 1.33 9.08 -15.99
C ARG A 7 1.23 9.06 -14.46
N PRO A 8 0.51 10.04 -13.87
CA PRO A 8 0.19 9.99 -12.44
C PRO A 8 -0.57 8.71 -12.07
N CYS A 9 -0.24 8.17 -10.90
CA CYS A 9 -0.98 7.06 -10.30
C CYS A 9 -2.44 7.48 -10.06
N SER A 10 -3.39 6.54 -10.19
CA SER A 10 -4.81 6.79 -9.93
C SER A 10 -5.32 6.07 -8.68
N THR A 11 -6.45 6.52 -8.15
CA THR A 11 -7.13 5.85 -7.03
C THR A 11 -7.47 4.38 -7.36
N GLU A 12 -7.84 4.11 -8.61
CA GLU A 12 -8.13 2.76 -9.10
C GLU A 12 -6.89 1.87 -9.11
N GLU A 13 -5.70 2.43 -9.36
CA GLU A 13 -4.44 1.68 -9.26
C GLU A 13 -4.13 1.32 -7.81
N VAL A 14 -4.33 2.26 -6.87
CA VAL A 14 -4.20 1.99 -5.43
C VAL A 14 -5.16 0.88 -4.99
N TYR A 15 -6.43 0.97 -5.39
CA TYR A 15 -7.44 -0.05 -5.09
C TYR A 15 -7.04 -1.43 -5.64
N LYS A 16 -6.67 -1.49 -6.92
CA LYS A 16 -6.24 -2.75 -7.56
C LYS A 16 -5.01 -3.34 -6.87
N ALA A 17 -4.03 -2.51 -6.53
CA ALA A 17 -2.84 -2.94 -5.81
C ALA A 17 -3.18 -3.54 -4.44
N LEU A 18 -4.04 -2.88 -3.66
CA LEU A 18 -4.50 -3.40 -2.37
C LEU A 18 -5.19 -4.77 -2.51
N TYR A 19 -6.07 -4.93 -3.51
CA TYR A 19 -6.82 -6.16 -3.69
C TYR A 19 -5.99 -7.33 -4.23
N GLN A 20 -4.87 -7.06 -4.89
CA GLN A 20 -3.88 -8.07 -5.30
C GLN A 20 -3.10 -8.68 -4.13
N ILE A 21 -2.99 -7.98 -3.00
CA ILE A 21 -2.32 -8.51 -1.80
C ILE A 21 -3.18 -9.63 -1.20
N GLY A 22 -2.58 -10.79 -0.88
CA GLY A 22 -3.33 -11.86 -0.21
C GLY A 22 -3.89 -11.40 1.15
N SER A 23 -5.16 -11.70 1.46
CA SER A 23 -5.84 -11.12 2.63
C SER A 23 -5.18 -11.48 3.96
N LEU A 24 -4.62 -12.68 4.08
CA LEU A 24 -3.92 -13.16 5.28
C LEU A 24 -2.39 -13.13 5.13
N LYS A 25 -1.86 -12.23 4.30
CA LYS A 25 -0.42 -11.98 4.26
C LYS A 25 0.07 -11.47 5.61
N THR A 26 1.34 -11.74 5.90
CA THR A 26 2.01 -11.33 7.14
C THR A 26 1.79 -9.84 7.39
N PRO A 27 1.36 -9.45 8.59
CA PRO A 27 1.13 -8.05 8.92
C PRO A 27 2.44 -7.26 8.91
N GLY A 28 2.32 -5.94 8.75
CA GLY A 28 3.42 -5.02 8.97
C GLY A 28 3.72 -4.83 10.45
N ASN A 29 4.49 -3.79 10.76
CA ASN A 29 4.76 -3.37 12.15
C ASN A 29 3.48 -2.90 12.88
N ASP A 30 2.41 -2.63 12.14
CA ASP A 30 1.08 -2.27 12.66
C ASP A 30 0.27 -3.46 13.21
N GLY A 31 0.68 -4.69 12.90
CA GLY A 31 -0.03 -5.91 13.29
C GLY A 31 -1.30 -6.19 12.49
N PHE A 32 -1.61 -5.41 11.44
CA PHE A 32 -2.82 -5.61 10.63
C PHE A 32 -2.52 -6.37 9.34
N PRO A 33 -3.26 -7.47 9.05
CA PRO A 33 -3.16 -8.12 7.75
C PRO A 33 -3.86 -7.27 6.67
N ALA A 34 -3.55 -7.53 5.40
CA ALA A 34 -4.19 -6.82 4.28
C ALA A 34 -5.72 -6.88 4.30
N LEU A 35 -6.30 -7.95 4.89
CA LEU A 35 -7.74 -8.08 5.11
C LEU A 35 -8.35 -6.86 5.82
N PHE A 36 -7.67 -6.31 6.84
CA PHE A 36 -8.19 -5.16 7.58
C PHE A 36 -8.44 -3.96 6.65
N PHE A 37 -7.48 -3.65 5.78
CA PHE A 37 -7.57 -2.55 4.83
C PHE A 37 -8.62 -2.79 3.74
N LYS A 38 -8.82 -4.05 3.34
CA LYS A 38 -9.85 -4.42 2.36
C LYS A 38 -11.26 -4.30 2.94
N GLU A 39 -11.50 -4.83 4.13
CA GLU A 39 -12.81 -4.80 4.78
C GLU A 39 -13.21 -3.37 5.21
N ASN A 40 -12.22 -2.53 5.52
CA ASN A 40 -12.45 -1.14 5.94
C ASN A 40 -12.15 -0.13 4.82
N TRP A 41 -12.10 -0.58 3.55
CA TRP A 41 -11.67 0.25 2.43
C TRP A 41 -12.49 1.54 2.31
N GLU A 42 -13.82 1.49 2.40
CA GLU A 42 -14.66 2.69 2.26
C GLU A 42 -14.34 3.77 3.31
N THR A 43 -13.96 3.36 4.52
CA THR A 43 -13.58 4.27 5.60
C THR A 43 -12.17 4.83 5.39
N LEU A 44 -11.22 3.99 4.98
CA LEU A 44 -9.80 4.34 4.91
C LEU A 44 -9.39 4.95 3.56
N ARG A 45 -10.15 4.69 2.49
CA ARG A 45 -9.85 5.08 1.11
C ARG A 45 -9.46 6.55 1.01
N PRO A 46 -10.23 7.54 1.52
CA PRO A 46 -9.91 8.95 1.30
C PRO A 46 -8.51 9.31 1.76
N GLN A 47 -8.12 8.84 2.95
CA GLN A 47 -6.81 9.10 3.53
C GLN A 47 -5.71 8.35 2.79
N ILE A 48 -5.86 7.04 2.62
CA ILE A 48 -4.85 6.18 1.96
C ILE A 48 -4.55 6.67 0.55
N THR A 49 -5.59 7.00 -0.23
CA THR A 49 -5.39 7.45 -1.62
C THR A 49 -4.76 8.84 -1.67
N SER A 50 -5.18 9.76 -0.80
CA SER A 50 -4.60 11.10 -0.76
C SER A 50 -3.10 11.04 -0.46
N ASP A 51 -2.72 10.30 0.58
CA ASP A 51 -1.33 10.19 1.01
C ASP A 51 -0.45 9.49 -0.03
N LEU A 52 -0.89 8.34 -0.55
CA LEU A 52 -0.11 7.59 -1.55
C LEU A 52 0.06 8.36 -2.85
N LEU A 53 -0.98 9.05 -3.33
CA LEU A 53 -0.88 9.87 -4.54
C LEU A 53 0.09 11.04 -4.33
N HIS A 54 0.01 11.70 -3.16
CA HIS A 54 0.94 12.77 -2.81
C HIS A 54 2.40 12.29 -2.77
N TYR A 55 2.69 11.19 -2.07
CA TYR A 55 4.05 10.64 -1.95
C TYR A 55 4.64 10.22 -3.29
N LEU A 56 3.82 9.63 -4.16
CA LEU A 56 4.25 9.25 -5.51
C LEU A 56 4.48 10.46 -6.42
N GLU A 57 3.68 11.52 -6.28
CA GLU A 57 3.85 12.76 -7.04
C GLU A 57 5.15 13.49 -6.67
N ILE A 58 5.46 13.61 -5.37
CA ILE A 58 6.69 14.26 -4.90
C ILE A 58 7.93 13.36 -4.99
N GLY A 59 7.74 12.06 -5.24
CA GLY A 59 8.81 11.06 -5.29
C GLY A 59 9.46 10.78 -3.93
N SER A 60 8.73 10.99 -2.82
CA SER A 60 9.25 10.84 -1.46
C SER A 60 8.22 10.13 -0.58
N ILE A 61 8.61 8.97 -0.05
CA ILE A 61 7.79 8.14 0.82
C ILE A 61 8.30 8.30 2.28
N PRO A 62 7.40 8.47 3.27
CA PRO A 62 7.79 8.49 4.68
C PRO A 62 8.62 7.25 5.07
N ALA A 63 9.66 7.46 5.87
CA ALA A 63 10.58 6.38 6.28
C ALA A 63 9.85 5.28 7.07
N GLU A 64 8.81 5.65 7.79
CA GLU A 64 7.99 4.77 8.63
C GLU A 64 7.25 3.71 7.81
N LEU A 65 6.87 4.03 6.57
CA LEU A 65 6.22 3.07 5.67
C LEU A 65 7.19 2.01 5.12
N ASN A 66 8.50 2.23 5.26
CA ASN A 66 9.54 1.29 4.83
C ASN A 66 10.00 0.33 5.95
N PHE A 67 9.45 0.44 7.16
CA PHE A 67 9.77 -0.51 8.23
C PHE A 67 9.20 -1.90 7.94
N THR A 68 10.01 -2.94 8.16
CA THR A 68 9.62 -4.34 7.91
C THR A 68 10.05 -5.24 9.06
N LEU A 69 9.32 -6.34 9.24
CA LEU A 69 9.61 -7.37 10.24
C LEU A 69 10.32 -8.54 9.58
N ILE A 70 11.49 -8.90 10.11
CA ILE A 70 12.27 -10.06 9.64
C ILE A 70 11.99 -11.25 10.56
N ALA A 71 11.42 -12.32 10.00
CA ALA A 71 11.21 -13.58 10.70
C ALA A 71 12.14 -14.67 10.13
N LEU A 72 12.94 -15.28 10.99
CA LEU A 72 13.81 -16.40 10.63
C LEU A 72 13.06 -17.72 10.85
N ILE A 73 12.83 -18.47 9.77
CA ILE A 73 12.19 -19.79 9.84
C ILE A 73 13.28 -20.87 9.84
N PRO A 74 13.40 -21.70 10.89
CA PRO A 74 14.36 -22.79 10.91
C PRO A 74 14.03 -23.84 9.83
N LYS A 75 15.07 -24.39 9.20
CA LYS A 75 14.96 -25.47 8.21
C LYS A 75 14.79 -26.82 8.86
#